data_AF-A0A5B8NW06-F1
#
_entry.id   AF-A0A5B8NW06-F1
#
_cell.length_a   1.000
_cell.length_b   1.000
_cell.length_c   1.000
_cell.angle_alpha   90.00
_cell.angle_beta   90.00
_cell.angle_gamma   90.00
#
_symmetry.space_group_name_H-M   'P 1'
#
loop_
_entity.id
_entity.type
_entity.pdbx_description
1 polymer ?
#
loop_
_entity_poly.entity_id
_entity_poly.type
_entity_poly.pdbx_seq_one_letter_code
_entity_poly.pdbx_strand_id
1 'polypeptide(L)'
;MANPFAKGWKYLTASLDQKIEENADPKVQINQAVTAAKQQHEQIVQQASAVIGNKNQLEMKLNQLVQEQQDLTEKTRQALAQSDAAQRTGDAEENTKFAHVAEIYATQLVSVEQQLEEAKTLHKQSVSAAEQAKQQVKASEIKLKEQLAQADELMRQVQQTQMQESSARNVEQLGAFQADSTVPSMDSVREKIERRYAQALGAQELMQDSVDGRIAEIDVSGQDMRAASRLAEIRAELDAGKTQAQGEIEQ
;
A
#
# COMPACT_ATOMS: atom_id res chain seq x y z
N MET A 1 -41.41 36.06 -22.41
CA MET A 1 -42.54 35.15 -22.16
C MET A 1 -42.02 33.72 -22.33
N ALA A 2 -42.15 32.87 -21.31
CA ALA A 2 -41.56 31.53 -21.32
C ALA A 2 -42.38 30.59 -22.20
N ASN A 3 -41.78 30.06 -23.28
CA ASN A 3 -42.44 29.18 -24.24
C ASN A 3 -42.86 27.85 -23.58
N PRO A 4 -44.16 27.56 -23.48
CA PRO A 4 -44.66 26.32 -22.88
C PRO A 4 -44.30 25.06 -23.69
N PHE A 5 -43.98 25.21 -24.98
CA PHE A 5 -43.56 24.12 -25.86
C PHE A 5 -42.14 23.58 -25.59
N ALA A 6 -41.21 24.43 -25.17
CA ALA A 6 -39.84 24.00 -24.85
C ALA A 6 -39.78 23.15 -23.58
N LYS A 7 -40.75 23.34 -22.67
CA LYS A 7 -40.87 22.53 -21.45
C LYS A 7 -41.40 21.14 -21.77
N GLY A 8 -42.37 21.01 -22.69
CA GLY A 8 -42.90 19.71 -23.12
C GLY A 8 -41.86 18.80 -23.76
N TRP A 9 -40.97 19.34 -24.61
CA TRP A 9 -39.90 18.55 -25.23
C TRP A 9 -38.85 18.08 -24.22
N LYS A 10 -38.55 18.90 -23.20
CA LYS A 10 -37.60 18.57 -22.12
C LYS A 10 -38.12 17.44 -21.21
N TYR A 11 -39.44 17.37 -21.00
CA TYR A 11 -40.06 16.25 -20.28
C TYR A 11 -40.21 14.99 -21.15
N LEU A 12 -40.39 15.16 -22.47
CA LEU A 12 -40.40 14.03 -23.40
C LEU A 12 -39.02 13.36 -23.49
N THR A 13 -37.94 14.14 -23.61
CA THR A 13 -36.56 13.61 -23.60
C THR A 13 -36.18 13.08 -22.23
N ALA A 14 -36.55 13.76 -21.15
CA ALA A 14 -36.27 13.27 -19.79
C ALA A 14 -37.02 11.97 -19.47
N SER A 15 -38.24 11.77 -19.95
CA SER A 15 -38.98 10.51 -19.74
C SER A 15 -38.52 9.37 -20.65
N LEU A 16 -37.80 9.67 -21.74
CA LEU A 16 -37.07 8.71 -22.56
C LEU A 16 -35.72 8.34 -21.92
N ASP A 17 -34.91 9.32 -21.50
CA ASP A 17 -33.63 9.09 -20.81
C ASP A 17 -33.85 8.35 -19.49
N GLN A 18 -34.85 8.75 -18.70
CA GLN A 18 -35.15 8.13 -17.41
C GLN A 18 -35.73 6.71 -17.52
N LYS A 19 -36.36 6.35 -18.65
CA LYS A 19 -36.78 4.96 -18.93
C LYS A 19 -35.69 4.11 -19.59
N ILE A 20 -34.69 4.72 -20.21
CA ILE A 20 -33.53 4.04 -20.77
C ILE A 20 -32.52 3.71 -19.67
N GLU A 21 -32.32 4.58 -18.68
CA GLU A 21 -31.42 4.34 -17.54
C GLU A 21 -32.01 3.45 -16.45
N GLU A 22 -33.35 3.42 -16.29
CA GLU A 22 -34.02 2.59 -15.29
C GLU A 22 -34.27 1.14 -15.75
N ASN A 23 -33.94 0.84 -17.01
CA ASN A 23 -33.99 -0.49 -17.63
C ASN A 23 -32.70 -0.80 -18.40
N ALA A 24 -31.55 -0.50 -17.80
CA ALA A 24 -30.24 -0.74 -18.42
C ALA A 24 -30.16 -2.19 -18.92
N ASP A 25 -29.93 -2.37 -20.23
CA ASP A 25 -29.76 -3.68 -20.87
C ASP A 25 -28.85 -4.53 -19.98
N PRO A 26 -29.24 -5.78 -19.62
CA PRO A 26 -28.42 -6.67 -18.81
C PRO A 26 -26.96 -6.74 -19.28
N LYS A 27 -26.70 -6.59 -20.60
CA LYS A 27 -25.34 -6.49 -21.15
C LYS A 27 -24.55 -5.30 -20.60
N VAL A 28 -25.17 -4.13 -20.49
CA VAL A 28 -24.54 -2.91 -19.94
C VAL A 28 -24.20 -3.10 -18.47
N GLN A 29 -25.11 -3.66 -17.69
CA GLN A 29 -24.86 -3.93 -16.26
C GLN A 29 -23.72 -4.92 -16.04
N ILE A 30 -23.67 -6.00 -16.85
CA ILE A 30 -22.57 -6.96 -16.80
C ILE A 30 -21.23 -6.29 -17.15
N ASN A 31 -21.19 -5.45 -18.19
CA ASN A 31 -20.00 -4.70 -18.56
C ASN A 31 -19.55 -3.70 -17.48
N GLN A 32 -20.50 -3.03 -16.82
CA GLN A 32 -20.21 -2.16 -15.68
C GLN A 32 -19.63 -2.95 -14.51
N ALA A 33 -20.19 -4.12 -14.19
CA ALA A 33 -19.69 -4.99 -13.14
C ALA A 33 -18.27 -5.50 -13.44
N VAL A 34 -17.99 -5.90 -14.69
CA VAL A 34 -16.63 -6.28 -15.14
C VAL A 34 -15.65 -5.11 -15.00
N THR A 35 -16.07 -3.90 -15.39
CA THR A 35 -15.23 -2.71 -15.27
C THR A 35 -14.91 -2.39 -13.81
N ALA A 36 -15.92 -2.44 -12.93
CA ALA A 36 -15.75 -2.22 -11.50
C ALA A 36 -14.82 -3.28 -10.87
N ALA A 37 -14.97 -4.55 -11.24
CA ALA A 37 -14.10 -5.63 -10.77
C ALA A 37 -12.63 -5.41 -11.18
N LYS A 38 -12.38 -5.00 -12.43
CA LYS A 38 -11.04 -4.66 -12.92
C LYS A 38 -10.45 -3.47 -12.16
N GLN A 39 -11.23 -2.40 -11.98
CA GLN A 39 -10.81 -1.22 -11.21
C GLN A 39 -10.48 -1.57 -9.75
N GLN A 40 -11.28 -2.42 -9.12
CA GLN A 40 -11.01 -2.88 -7.75
C GLN A 40 -9.68 -3.64 -7.66
N HIS A 41 -9.42 -4.57 -8.59
CA HIS A 41 -8.15 -5.28 -8.66
C HIS A 41 -6.97 -4.31 -8.86
N GLU A 42 -7.12 -3.35 -9.76
CA GLU A 42 -6.09 -2.34 -10.03
C GLU A 42 -5.77 -1.51 -8.78
N GLN A 43 -6.78 -1.08 -8.01
CA GLN A 43 -6.58 -0.36 -6.76
C GLN A 43 -5.79 -1.19 -5.73
N ILE A 44 -6.10 -2.50 -5.61
CA ILE A 44 -5.37 -3.41 -4.72
C ILE A 44 -3.90 -3.53 -5.17
N VAL A 45 -3.64 -3.64 -6.48
CA VAL A 45 -2.29 -3.68 -7.03
C VAL A 45 -1.53 -2.38 -6.76
N GLN A 46 -2.17 -1.22 -6.93
CA GLN A 46 -1.57 0.09 -6.65
C GLN A 46 -1.20 0.24 -5.17
N GLN A 47 -2.10 -0.13 -4.25
CA GLN A 47 -1.83 -0.13 -2.81
C GLN A 47 -0.69 -1.07 -2.45
N ALA A 48 -0.69 -2.29 -2.98
CA ALA A 48 0.38 -3.26 -2.75
C ALA A 48 1.73 -2.76 -3.29
N SER A 49 1.73 -2.09 -4.43
CA SER A 49 2.93 -1.49 -5.02
C SER A 49 3.53 -0.42 -4.11
N ALA A 50 2.71 0.44 -3.48
CA ALA A 50 3.18 1.42 -2.52
C ALA A 50 3.82 0.79 -1.28
N VAL A 51 3.19 -0.27 -0.73
CA VAL A 51 3.72 -1.01 0.43
C VAL A 51 5.04 -1.71 0.10
N ILE A 52 5.11 -2.39 -1.05
CA ILE A 52 6.34 -3.05 -1.52
C ILE A 52 7.44 -2.01 -1.79
N GLY A 53 7.08 -0.86 -2.37
CA GLY A 53 8.00 0.26 -2.59
C GLY A 53 8.62 0.77 -1.28
N ASN A 54 7.81 0.96 -0.24
CA ASN A 54 8.30 1.35 1.09
C ASN A 54 9.28 0.32 1.67
N LYS A 55 8.97 -0.98 1.56
CA LYS A 55 9.88 -2.06 1.97
C LYS A 55 11.23 -1.96 1.26
N ASN A 56 11.24 -1.76 -0.05
CA ASN A 56 12.47 -1.65 -0.84
C ASN A 56 13.28 -0.39 -0.47
N GLN A 57 12.62 0.72 -0.18
CA GLN A 57 13.29 1.93 0.31
C GLN A 57 13.98 1.70 1.66
N LEU A 58 13.33 1.00 2.59
CA LEU A 58 13.93 0.62 3.87
C LEU A 58 15.12 -0.32 3.70
N GLU A 59 15.04 -1.27 2.78
CA GLU A 59 16.14 -2.18 2.46
C GLU A 59 17.36 -1.42 1.90
N MET A 60 17.15 -0.44 1.01
CA MET A 60 18.23 0.42 0.52
C MET A 60 18.85 1.26 1.65
N LYS A 61 18.03 1.87 2.52
CA LYS A 61 18.51 2.63 3.67
C LYS A 61 19.32 1.75 4.63
N LEU A 62 18.87 0.53 4.88
CA LEU A 62 19.61 -0.45 5.69
C LEU A 62 20.99 -0.73 5.10
N ASN A 63 21.08 -1.00 3.79
CA ASN A 63 22.36 -1.27 3.14
C ASN A 63 23.32 -0.08 3.24
N GLN A 64 22.80 1.16 3.10
CA GLN A 64 23.59 2.38 3.28
C GLN A 64 24.11 2.51 4.72
N LEU A 65 23.25 2.30 5.72
CA LEU A 65 23.65 2.37 7.14
C LEU A 65 24.66 1.29 7.52
N VAL A 66 24.56 0.09 6.97
CA VAL A 66 25.57 -0.97 7.17
C VAL A 66 26.92 -0.56 6.61
N GLN A 67 26.95 0.06 5.42
CA GLN A 67 28.20 0.55 4.82
C GLN A 67 28.80 1.69 5.65
N GLU A 68 27.97 2.62 6.12
CA GLU A 68 28.41 3.74 6.96
C GLU A 68 28.94 3.26 8.32
N GLN A 69 28.30 2.26 8.93
CA GLN A 69 28.78 1.61 10.15
C GLN A 69 30.19 1.01 9.94
N GLN A 70 30.39 0.30 8.83
CA GLN A 70 31.68 -0.33 8.51
C GLN A 70 32.78 0.72 8.32
N ASP A 71 32.49 1.78 7.58
CA ASP A 71 33.44 2.88 7.34
C ASP A 71 33.81 3.61 8.64
N LEU A 72 32.83 3.94 9.49
CA LEU A 72 33.08 4.58 10.78
C LEU A 72 33.82 3.67 11.76
N THR A 73 33.57 2.36 11.72
CA THR A 73 34.32 1.38 12.52
C THR A 73 35.79 1.37 12.11
N GLU A 74 36.07 1.33 10.80
CA GLU A 74 37.43 1.33 10.29
C GLU A 74 38.16 2.65 10.57
N LYS A 75 37.48 3.80 10.41
CA LYS A 75 38.04 5.12 10.76
C LYS A 75 38.35 5.25 12.25
N THR A 76 37.44 4.78 13.12
CA THR A 76 37.67 4.73 14.58
C THR A 76 38.90 3.88 14.90
N ARG A 77 39.00 2.69 14.30
CA ARG A 77 40.13 1.77 14.46
C ARG A 77 41.46 2.40 14.05
N GLN A 78 41.50 3.08 12.90
CA GLN A 78 42.70 3.75 12.41
C GLN A 78 43.13 4.89 13.32
N ALA A 79 42.20 5.73 13.79
CA ALA A 79 42.49 6.81 14.73
C ALA A 79 43.03 6.29 16.06
N LEU A 80 42.48 5.19 16.58
CA LEU A 80 43.00 4.52 17.78
C LEU A 80 44.42 3.97 17.57
N ALA A 81 44.68 3.33 16.43
CA ALA A 81 46.01 2.82 16.12
C ALA A 81 47.07 3.94 16.03
N GLN A 82 46.69 5.11 15.51
CA GLN A 82 47.55 6.30 15.45
C GLN A 82 47.78 6.92 16.84
N SER A 83 46.72 7.00 17.66
CA SER A 83 46.81 7.41 19.08
C SER A 83 47.77 6.51 19.86
N ASP A 84 47.62 5.18 19.74
CA ASP A 84 48.53 4.20 20.36
C ASP A 84 49.99 4.37 19.88
N ALA A 85 50.20 4.64 18.59
CA ALA A 85 51.53 4.83 18.03
C ALA A 85 52.20 6.09 18.60
N ALA A 86 51.48 7.22 18.65
CA ALA A 86 51.95 8.46 19.26
C ALA A 86 52.24 8.31 20.76
N GLN A 87 51.42 7.50 21.46
CA GLN A 87 51.69 7.17 22.86
C GLN A 87 53.00 6.39 23.04
N ARG A 88 53.33 5.46 22.14
CA ARG A 88 54.59 4.70 22.18
C ARG A 88 55.82 5.55 21.86
N THR A 89 55.70 6.55 20.99
CA THR A 89 56.79 7.46 20.63
C THR A 89 56.96 8.62 21.62
N GLY A 90 56.03 8.78 22.57
CA GLY A 90 56.05 9.83 23.58
C GLY A 90 55.49 11.17 23.11
N ASP A 91 54.83 11.22 21.95
CA ASP A 91 54.18 12.43 21.44
C ASP A 91 52.79 12.61 22.06
N ALA A 92 52.74 13.30 23.20
CA ALA A 92 51.52 13.50 23.97
C ALA A 92 50.47 14.38 23.25
N GLU A 93 50.91 15.34 22.43
CA GLU A 93 49.98 16.18 21.68
C GLU A 93 49.29 15.39 20.57
N GLU A 94 50.07 14.63 19.80
CA GLU A 94 49.56 13.82 18.70
C GLU A 94 48.66 12.69 19.21
N ASN A 95 49.02 12.06 20.33
CA ASN A 95 48.16 11.09 21.01
C ASN A 95 46.80 11.69 21.37
N THR A 96 46.79 12.87 22.00
CA THR A 96 45.54 13.55 22.41
C THR A 96 44.67 13.90 21.19
N LYS A 97 45.29 14.37 20.10
CA LYS A 97 44.59 14.71 18.85
C LYS A 97 43.90 13.47 18.26
N PHE A 98 44.62 12.37 18.09
CA PHE A 98 44.04 11.15 17.51
C PHE A 98 43.04 10.45 18.44
N ALA A 99 43.25 10.50 19.75
CA ALA A 99 42.28 10.02 20.73
C ALA A 99 40.94 10.76 20.61
N HIS A 100 40.98 12.09 20.45
CA HIS A 100 39.77 12.89 20.25
C HIS A 100 39.09 12.61 18.90
N VAL A 101 39.86 12.42 17.82
CA VAL A 101 39.31 12.01 16.52
C VAL A 101 38.61 10.64 16.62
N ALA A 102 39.21 9.68 17.33
CA ALA A 102 38.60 8.38 17.57
C ALA A 102 37.28 8.49 18.36
N GLU A 103 37.23 9.38 19.36
CA GLU A 103 36.01 9.67 20.13
C GLU A 103 34.90 10.24 19.23
N ILE A 104 35.23 11.19 18.34
CA ILE A 104 34.27 11.76 17.38
C ILE A 104 33.69 10.66 16.46
N TYR A 105 34.54 9.81 15.89
CA TYR A 105 34.07 8.72 15.02
C TYR A 105 33.26 7.68 15.79
N ALA A 106 33.62 7.38 17.04
CA ALA A 106 32.85 6.48 17.90
C ALA A 106 31.46 7.03 18.21
N THR A 107 31.32 8.33 18.48
CA THR A 107 30.02 8.97 18.69
C THR A 107 29.14 8.92 17.43
N GLN A 108 29.73 9.16 16.26
CA GLN A 108 29.02 9.00 14.98
C GLN A 108 28.60 7.55 14.73
N LEU A 109 29.50 6.59 15.02
CA LEU A 109 29.24 5.16 14.88
C LEU A 109 28.04 4.74 15.73
N VAL A 110 27.97 5.17 16.99
CA VAL A 110 26.82 4.87 17.88
C VAL A 110 25.51 5.44 17.34
N SER A 111 25.54 6.63 16.74
CA SER A 111 24.35 7.21 16.10
C SER A 111 23.89 6.36 14.92
N VAL A 112 24.81 5.92 14.06
CA VAL A 112 24.51 5.04 12.91
C VAL A 112 24.02 3.67 13.36
N GLU A 113 24.63 3.08 14.40
CA GLU A 113 24.20 1.79 14.97
C GLU A 113 22.77 1.86 15.52
N GLN A 114 22.40 2.95 16.19
CA GLN A 114 21.02 3.18 16.64
C GLN A 114 20.05 3.29 15.46
N GLN A 115 20.39 4.07 14.43
CA GLN A 115 19.57 4.21 13.22
C GLN A 115 19.42 2.86 12.49
N LEU A 116 20.46 2.04 12.50
CA LEU A 116 20.46 0.71 11.90
C LEU A 116 19.48 -0.22 12.62
N GLU A 117 19.47 -0.23 13.95
CA GLU A 117 18.53 -1.04 14.73
C GLU A 117 17.07 -0.60 14.55
N GLU A 118 16.82 0.70 14.48
CA GLU A 118 15.50 1.23 14.15
C GLU A 118 15.07 0.81 12.73
N ALA A 119 15.95 0.99 11.74
CA ALA A 119 15.69 0.61 10.35
C ALA A 119 15.46 -0.89 10.19
N LYS A 120 16.16 -1.75 10.96
CA LYS A 120 15.94 -3.21 10.97
C LYS A 120 14.53 -3.55 11.46
N THR A 121 14.09 -2.87 12.53
CA THR A 121 12.76 -3.06 13.10
C THR A 121 11.69 -2.68 12.09
N LEU A 122 11.81 -1.49 11.47
CA LEU A 122 10.89 -1.01 10.44
C LEU A 122 10.89 -1.92 9.21
N HIS A 123 12.06 -2.39 8.76
CA HIS A 123 12.16 -3.32 7.63
C HIS A 123 11.49 -4.65 7.93
N LYS A 124 11.64 -5.21 9.13
CA LYS A 124 10.95 -6.45 9.52
C LYS A 124 9.43 -6.28 9.46
N GLN A 125 8.90 -5.15 9.91
CA GLN A 125 7.48 -4.82 9.82
C GLN A 125 7.02 -4.67 8.36
N SER A 126 7.81 -3.97 7.53
CA SER A 126 7.48 -3.74 6.13
C SER A 126 7.55 -5.02 5.27
N VAL A 127 8.43 -5.97 5.59
CA VAL A 127 8.46 -7.30 4.96
C VAL A 127 7.14 -8.04 5.18
N SER A 128 6.62 -8.04 6.42
CA SER A 128 5.33 -8.67 6.74
C SER A 128 4.17 -8.00 6.00
N ALA A 129 4.14 -6.66 5.99
CA ALA A 129 3.12 -5.89 5.28
C ALA A 129 3.17 -6.14 3.75
N ALA A 130 4.37 -6.19 3.17
CA ALA A 130 4.55 -6.47 1.75
C ALA A 130 4.09 -7.89 1.39
N GLU A 131 4.33 -8.88 2.24
CA GLU A 131 3.87 -10.25 2.02
C GLU A 131 2.34 -10.36 2.08
N GLN A 132 1.71 -9.71 3.06
CA GLN A 132 0.25 -9.62 3.13
C GLN A 132 -0.33 -8.92 1.89
N ALA A 133 0.29 -7.83 1.43
CA ALA A 133 -0.14 -7.12 0.23
C ALA A 133 -0.05 -8.00 -1.03
N LYS A 134 1.02 -8.79 -1.19
CA LYS A 134 1.15 -9.77 -2.28
C LYS A 134 0.05 -10.83 -2.23
N GLN A 135 -0.28 -11.34 -1.05
CA GLN A 135 -1.37 -12.30 -0.88
C GLN A 135 -2.73 -11.69 -1.27
N GLN A 136 -2.99 -10.44 -0.90
CA GLN A 136 -4.20 -9.72 -1.29
C GLN A 136 -4.29 -9.52 -2.80
N VAL A 137 -3.20 -9.17 -3.47
CA VAL A 137 -3.14 -9.09 -4.94
C VAL A 137 -3.49 -10.44 -5.55
N LYS A 138 -2.87 -11.53 -5.10
CA LYS A 138 -3.16 -12.89 -5.60
C LYS A 138 -4.62 -13.29 -5.39
N ALA A 139 -5.17 -13.01 -4.20
CA ALA A 139 -6.58 -13.28 -3.91
C ALA A 139 -7.51 -12.46 -4.82
N SER A 140 -7.19 -11.18 -5.03
CA SER A 140 -7.97 -10.31 -5.93
C SER A 140 -7.90 -10.77 -7.39
N GLU A 141 -6.76 -11.32 -7.84
CA GLU A 141 -6.60 -11.85 -9.19
C GLU A 141 -7.48 -13.09 -9.41
N ILE A 142 -7.53 -13.99 -8.43
CA ILE A 142 -8.42 -15.17 -8.46
C ILE A 142 -9.88 -14.71 -8.52
N LYS A 143 -10.28 -13.80 -7.63
CA LYS A 143 -11.64 -13.26 -7.61
C LYS A 143 -12.02 -12.57 -8.92
N LEU A 144 -11.11 -11.80 -9.49
CA LEU A 144 -11.32 -11.14 -10.79
C LEU A 144 -11.57 -12.19 -11.89
N LYS A 145 -10.75 -13.25 -11.96
CA LYS A 145 -10.93 -14.34 -12.93
C LYS A 145 -12.30 -15.02 -12.77
N GLU A 146 -12.72 -15.28 -11.54
CA GLU A 146 -14.06 -15.84 -11.25
C GLU A 146 -15.19 -14.92 -11.71
N GLN A 147 -15.09 -13.61 -11.41
CA GLN A 147 -16.08 -12.61 -11.81
C GLN A 147 -16.16 -12.45 -13.33
N LEU A 148 -15.03 -12.50 -14.03
CA LEU A 148 -14.99 -12.47 -15.49
C LEU A 148 -15.67 -13.71 -16.10
N ALA A 149 -15.38 -14.91 -15.57
CA ALA A 149 -16.01 -16.13 -16.03
C ALA A 149 -17.54 -16.12 -15.81
N GLN A 150 -18.01 -15.61 -14.66
CA GLN A 150 -19.44 -15.44 -14.38
C GLN A 150 -20.09 -14.41 -15.32
N ALA A 151 -19.41 -13.29 -15.59
CA ALA A 151 -19.87 -12.28 -16.52
C ALA A 151 -20.02 -12.83 -17.95
N ASP A 152 -19.05 -13.63 -18.42
CA ASP A 152 -19.11 -14.28 -19.72
C ASP A 152 -20.31 -15.23 -19.83
N GLU A 153 -20.56 -16.02 -18.78
CA GLU A 153 -21.72 -16.92 -18.73
C GLU A 153 -23.05 -16.16 -18.76
N LEU A 154 -23.18 -15.10 -17.95
CA LEU A 154 -24.36 -14.22 -17.96
C LEU A 154 -24.57 -13.56 -19.33
N MET A 155 -23.49 -13.13 -19.99
CA MET A 155 -23.56 -12.56 -21.35
C MET A 155 -24.11 -13.56 -22.36
N ARG A 156 -23.71 -14.83 -22.29
CA ARG A 156 -24.23 -15.89 -23.16
C ARG A 156 -25.72 -16.15 -22.90
N GLN A 157 -26.14 -16.17 -21.63
CA GLN A 157 -27.55 -16.33 -21.26
C GLN A 157 -28.39 -15.17 -21.78
N VAL A 158 -27.92 -13.93 -21.63
CA VAL A 158 -28.62 -12.74 -22.17
C VAL A 158 -28.75 -12.83 -23.70
N GLN A 159 -27.70 -13.26 -24.42
CA GLN A 159 -27.76 -13.46 -25.87
C GLN A 159 -28.77 -14.54 -26.26
N GLN A 160 -28.82 -15.66 -25.54
CA GLN A 160 -29.76 -16.74 -25.79
C GLN A 160 -31.21 -16.27 -25.60
N THR A 161 -31.50 -15.57 -24.51
CA THR A 161 -32.84 -15.01 -24.24
C THR A 161 -33.24 -13.99 -25.29
N GLN A 162 -32.33 -13.10 -25.72
CA GLN A 162 -32.61 -12.14 -26.79
C GLN A 162 -32.93 -12.81 -28.14
N MET A 163 -32.28 -13.95 -28.47
CA MET A 163 -32.62 -14.74 -29.67
C MET A 163 -34.02 -15.37 -29.56
N GLN A 164 -34.39 -15.86 -28.38
CA GLN A 164 -35.72 -16.43 -28.13
C GLN A 164 -36.81 -15.35 -28.20
N GLU A 165 -36.59 -14.19 -27.56
CA GLU A 165 -37.51 -13.06 -27.60
C GLU A 165 -37.70 -12.50 -29.02
N SER A 166 -36.62 -12.35 -29.80
CA SER A 166 -36.73 -11.88 -31.18
C SER A 166 -37.48 -12.88 -32.06
N SER A 167 -37.26 -14.18 -31.87
CA SER A 167 -38.01 -15.23 -32.58
C SER A 167 -39.50 -15.22 -32.19
N ALA A 168 -39.82 -15.08 -30.90
CA ALA A 168 -41.19 -15.00 -30.41
C ALA A 168 -41.91 -13.73 -30.90
N ARG A 169 -41.26 -12.56 -30.89
CA ARG A 169 -41.81 -11.31 -31.44
C ARG A 169 -42.07 -11.41 -32.94
N ASN A 170 -41.22 -12.12 -33.69
CA ASN A 170 -41.45 -12.34 -35.12
C ASN A 170 -42.67 -13.25 -35.36
N VAL A 171 -42.89 -14.27 -34.51
CA VAL A 171 -44.09 -15.12 -34.55
C VAL A 171 -45.34 -14.34 -34.11
N GLU A 172 -45.22 -13.45 -33.12
CA GLU A 172 -46.30 -12.58 -32.65
C GLU A 172 -46.66 -11.49 -33.66
N GLN A 173 -45.69 -10.93 -34.40
CA GLN A 173 -45.95 -10.04 -35.54
C GLN A 173 -46.62 -10.76 -36.71
N LEU A 174 -46.36 -12.05 -36.90
CA LEU A 174 -47.10 -12.89 -37.85
C LEU A 174 -48.51 -13.25 -37.33
N GLY A 175 -48.67 -13.36 -36.00
CA GLY A 175 -49.95 -13.59 -35.31
C GLY A 175 -50.83 -12.36 -35.16
N ALA A 176 -50.26 -11.16 -35.06
CA ALA A 176 -50.98 -9.88 -34.95
C ALA A 176 -51.65 -9.41 -36.25
N PHE A 177 -51.51 -10.18 -37.33
CA PHE A 177 -52.45 -10.13 -38.46
C PHE A 177 -53.77 -10.86 -38.15
N GLN A 178 -53.92 -11.46 -36.96
CA GLN A 178 -55.12 -12.14 -36.48
C GLN A 178 -55.32 -11.90 -34.96
N ALA A 179 -56.28 -11.01 -34.66
CA ALA A 179 -56.96 -10.80 -33.37
C ALA A 179 -56.39 -9.77 -32.36
N ASP A 180 -57.35 -9.02 -31.81
CA ASP A 180 -57.31 -7.83 -30.97
C ASP A 180 -57.54 -8.17 -29.48
N SER A 181 -57.12 -7.24 -28.59
CA SER A 181 -57.62 -6.94 -27.23
C SER A 181 -56.98 -7.46 -25.91
N THR A 182 -56.51 -6.48 -25.09
CA THR A 182 -56.63 -6.29 -23.60
C THR A 182 -55.64 -6.86 -22.52
N VAL A 183 -55.48 -6.06 -21.42
CA VAL A 183 -54.43 -5.89 -20.36
C VAL A 183 -54.60 -6.74 -19.06
N PRO A 184 -53.58 -6.92 -18.16
CA PRO A 184 -53.62 -6.39 -16.74
C PRO A 184 -52.22 -6.15 -16.05
N SER A 185 -51.99 -5.52 -14.86
CA SER A 185 -52.69 -4.62 -13.91
C SER A 185 -51.67 -3.91 -12.95
N MET A 186 -52.17 -3.00 -12.09
CA MET A 186 -51.45 -1.98 -11.28
C MET A 186 -50.76 -2.44 -9.97
N ASP A 187 -50.76 -3.73 -9.61
CA ASP A 187 -50.18 -4.18 -8.33
C ASP A 187 -48.65 -4.33 -8.35
N SER A 188 -48.06 -4.62 -9.51
CA SER A 188 -46.60 -4.82 -9.68
C SER A 188 -45.78 -3.53 -9.59
N VAL A 189 -46.42 -2.37 -9.75
CA VAL A 189 -45.78 -1.04 -9.64
C VAL A 189 -45.59 -0.63 -8.18
N ARG A 190 -46.46 -1.09 -7.27
CA ARG A 190 -46.43 -0.72 -5.84
C ARG A 190 -45.22 -1.31 -5.11
N GLU A 191 -44.85 -2.54 -5.42
CA GLU A 191 -43.75 -3.25 -4.75
C GLU A 191 -42.35 -2.68 -5.10
N LYS A 192 -42.22 -2.04 -6.27
CA LYS A 192 -40.97 -1.38 -6.71
C LYS A 192 -40.67 -0.07 -5.98
N ILE A 193 -41.69 0.59 -5.44
CA ILE A 193 -41.54 1.88 -4.75
C ILE A 193 -40.98 1.69 -3.32
N GLU A 194 -41.43 0.66 -2.61
CA GLU A 194 -41.08 0.44 -1.21
C GLU A 194 -39.63 -0.02 -1.02
N ARG A 195 -39.08 -0.81 -1.96
CA ARG A 195 -37.69 -1.29 -1.88
C ARG A 195 -36.64 -0.19 -2.05
N ARG A 196 -37.00 0.92 -2.74
CA ARG A 196 -36.12 2.09 -2.93
C ARG A 196 -36.05 3.02 -1.70
N TYR A 197 -37.01 2.93 -0.79
CA TYR A 197 -37.06 3.78 0.41
C TYR A 197 -36.06 3.36 1.49
N ALA A 198 -35.68 2.08 1.55
CA ALA A 198 -34.78 1.55 2.58
C ALA A 198 -33.27 1.71 2.28
N GLN A 199 -32.91 1.97 1.02
CA GLN A 199 -31.50 2.02 0.59
C GLN A 199 -30.91 3.43 0.57
N ALA A 200 -31.74 4.46 0.80
CA ALA A 200 -31.35 5.87 0.87
C ALA A 200 -30.90 6.34 2.27
N LEU A 201 -30.86 5.45 3.27
CA LEU A 201 -30.59 5.77 4.68
C LEU A 201 -29.23 5.27 5.20
N GLY A 202 -28.34 4.83 4.32
CA GLY A 202 -27.10 4.14 4.68
C GLY A 202 -25.81 4.66 4.04
N ALA A 203 -25.78 5.91 3.60
CA ALA A 203 -24.56 6.54 3.07
C ALA A 203 -24.49 8.00 3.51
N GLN A 204 -23.33 8.40 4.07
CA GLN A 204 -22.97 9.68 4.71
C GLN A 204 -23.58 9.85 6.11
N GLU A 205 -22.81 9.95 7.20
CA GLU A 205 -21.71 10.90 7.39
C GLU A 205 -20.55 10.34 8.23
N LEU A 206 -19.35 10.44 7.64
CA LEU A 206 -18.07 10.51 8.32
C LEU A 206 -17.81 11.96 8.75
N MET A 207 -16.97 12.11 9.78
CA MET A 207 -15.97 13.17 10.03
C MET A 207 -16.19 14.12 11.22
N GLN A 208 -15.08 14.22 11.97
CA GLN A 208 -14.54 15.36 12.71
C GLN A 208 -15.01 15.60 14.14
N ASP A 209 -14.15 15.21 15.09
CA ASP A 209 -13.36 16.10 15.99
C ASP A 209 -12.95 15.31 17.25
N SER A 210 -11.83 15.51 17.93
CA SER A 210 -10.55 16.17 17.68
C SER A 210 -9.63 15.78 18.85
N VAL A 211 -8.36 16.12 18.70
CA VAL A 211 -7.14 15.82 19.46
C VAL A 211 -7.17 16.06 20.98
N ASP A 212 -6.48 15.19 21.74
CA ASP A 212 -5.49 15.48 22.82
C ASP A 212 -5.32 14.22 23.68
N GLY A 213 -4.16 13.77 24.14
CA GLY A 213 -2.79 14.23 24.18
C GLY A 213 -2.09 13.36 25.22
N ARG A 214 -0.82 12.99 25.02
CA ARG A 214 0.14 12.57 26.08
C ARG A 214 1.54 12.35 25.51
N ILE A 215 2.38 13.33 25.78
CA ILE A 215 3.72 13.25 26.39
C ILE A 215 4.45 11.91 26.24
N ALA A 216 5.63 11.97 25.61
CA ALA A 216 6.81 11.28 26.11
C ALA A 216 8.04 12.14 25.84
N GLU A 217 8.70 12.51 26.92
CA GLU A 217 9.94 13.28 27.00
C GLU A 217 11.13 12.31 27.04
N ILE A 218 12.32 12.86 26.78
CA ILE A 218 13.66 12.34 27.13
C ILE A 218 14.23 11.29 26.14
N ASP A 219 15.40 11.58 25.53
CA ASP A 219 16.69 11.11 26.07
C ASP A 219 17.89 11.53 25.18
N VAL A 220 18.58 12.61 25.56
CA VAL A 220 19.84 13.05 24.93
C VAL A 220 21.06 12.65 25.78
N SER A 221 20.86 11.97 26.92
CA SER A 221 21.93 11.71 27.90
C SER A 221 22.67 10.37 27.74
N GLY A 222 22.12 9.44 26.94
CA GLY A 222 22.68 8.10 26.76
C GLY A 222 23.72 7.93 25.66
N GLN A 223 23.93 8.94 24.79
CA GLN A 223 24.82 8.82 23.64
C GLN A 223 26.30 8.78 24.05
N ASP A 224 26.71 9.59 25.01
CA ASP A 224 28.13 9.69 25.43
C ASP A 224 28.62 8.42 26.15
N MET A 225 27.77 7.80 26.99
CA MET A 225 28.11 6.52 27.63
C MET A 225 28.20 5.36 26.64
N ARG A 226 27.30 5.34 25.64
CA ARG A 226 27.34 4.32 24.57
C ARG A 226 28.56 4.50 23.69
N ALA A 227 28.95 5.74 23.38
CA ALA A 227 30.18 6.04 22.64
C ALA A 227 31.41 5.53 23.38
N ALA A 228 31.52 5.79 24.69
CA ALA A 228 32.61 5.27 25.51
C ALA A 228 32.64 3.73 25.58
N SER A 229 31.48 3.08 25.74
CA SER A 229 31.38 1.61 25.76
C SER A 229 31.79 0.99 24.43
N ARG A 230 31.34 1.57 23.30
CA ARG A 230 31.66 1.06 21.96
C ARG A 230 33.14 1.24 21.64
N LEU A 231 33.73 2.37 22.05
CA LEU A 231 35.16 2.62 21.90
C LEU A 231 35.99 1.60 22.71
N ALA A 232 35.52 1.20 23.90
CA ALA A 232 36.16 0.14 24.69
C ALA A 232 36.07 -1.24 24.03
N GLU A 233 34.93 -1.60 23.44
CA GLU A 233 34.77 -2.85 22.68
C GLU A 233 35.71 -2.92 21.48
N ILE A 234 35.77 -1.85 20.66
CA ILE A 234 36.66 -1.80 19.48
C ILE A 234 38.13 -1.92 19.90
N ARG A 235 38.52 -1.31 21.02
CA ARG A 235 39.88 -1.49 21.60
C ARG A 235 40.12 -2.93 22.02
N ALA A 236 39.17 -3.57 22.69
CA ALA A 236 39.29 -4.96 23.10
C ALA A 236 39.42 -5.91 21.89
N GLU A 237 38.65 -5.67 20.82
CA GLU A 237 38.77 -6.42 19.56
C GLU A 237 40.13 -6.23 18.89
N LEU A 238 40.66 -5.00 18.89
CA LEU A 238 42.00 -4.70 18.37
C LEU A 238 43.10 -5.42 19.15
N ASP A 239 43.04 -5.40 20.47
CA ASP A 239 44.05 -6.03 21.31
C ASP A 239 43.94 -7.57 21.29
N ALA A 240 42.73 -8.12 21.18
CA ALA A 240 42.51 -9.54 20.92
C ALA A 240 43.10 -9.97 19.56
N GLY A 241 42.90 -9.16 18.51
CA GLY A 241 43.49 -9.40 17.19
C GLY A 241 45.02 -9.32 17.18
N LYS A 242 45.62 -8.40 17.95
CA LYS A 242 47.09 -8.32 18.13
C LYS A 242 47.65 -9.54 18.87
N THR A 243 46.95 -10.03 19.90
CA THR A 243 47.38 -11.19 20.70
C THR A 243 47.33 -12.49 19.87
N GLN A 244 46.34 -12.64 18.99
CA GLN A 244 46.27 -13.77 18.05
C GLN A 244 47.38 -13.70 16.99
N ALA A 245 47.69 -12.52 16.46
CA ALA A 245 48.78 -12.35 15.50
C ALA A 245 50.18 -12.58 16.09
N GLN A 246 50.37 -12.40 17.41
CA GLN A 246 51.64 -12.71 18.09
C GLN A 246 51.82 -14.20 18.40
N GLY A 247 50.73 -14.96 18.60
CA GLY A 247 50.78 -16.40 18.86
C GLY A 247 51.10 -17.26 17.62
N GLU A 248 50.92 -16.73 16.41
CA GLU A 248 51.27 -17.43 15.16
C GLU A 248 52.73 -17.21 14.70
N ILE A 249 53.46 -16.27 15.32
CA ILE A 249 54.87 -15.98 14.95
C ILE A 249 55.86 -16.76 15.86
N GLU A 250 55.40 -17.35 16.96
CA GLU A 250 56.21 -18.16 17.89
C GLU A 250 56.13 -19.69 17.67
N GLN A 251 55.58 -20.17 16.54
CA GLN A 251 55.60 -21.59 16.16
C GLN A 251 56.45 -21.87 14.92
#